data_AF-A0A9Q9IE27-F1
#
_entry.id   AF-A0A9Q9IE27-F1
#
_cell.length_a   1.000
_cell.length_b   1.000
_cell.length_c   1.000
_cell.angle_alpha   90.00
_cell.angle_beta   90.00
_cell.angle_gamma   90.00
#
_symmetry.space_group_name_H-M   'P 1'
#
loop_
_entity.id
_entity.type
_entity.pdbx_description
1 polymer ?
#
loop_
_entity_poly.entity_id
_entity_poly.type
_entity_poly.pdbx_seq_one_letter_code
_entity_poly.pdbx_strand_id
1 'polypeptide(L)'
;MSGYLALETRRALRNPRYLLLAVALPAVLFLGQFARAGNLAAVSNGVMGVGAPLGGLLVPFVLFPAPLVGPATDLGRALPTYWLGEVGRGAVDGHTDAGNAALVLAAWTLEAAAVVALRQWRTTRRR
;
A
#
# COMPACT_ATOMS: atom_id res chain seq x y z
N MET A 1 31.62 13.75 -10.09
CA MET A 1 30.71 12.59 -9.98
C MET A 1 29.76 12.62 -8.77
N SER A 2 30.11 13.25 -7.65
CA SER A 2 29.26 13.36 -6.44
C SER A 2 27.98 14.20 -6.60
N GLY A 3 28.02 15.26 -7.42
CA GLY A 3 26.85 16.14 -7.64
C GLY A 3 25.68 15.48 -8.36
N TYR A 4 25.96 14.49 -9.22
CA TYR A 4 24.91 13.77 -9.96
C TYR A 4 24.15 12.80 -9.04
N LEU A 5 24.86 12.07 -8.17
CA LEU A 5 24.26 11.20 -7.16
C LEU A 5 23.32 11.97 -6.24
N ALA A 6 23.74 13.14 -5.74
CA ALA A 6 22.88 13.96 -4.87
C ALA A 6 21.59 14.42 -5.59
N LEU A 7 21.67 14.71 -6.88
CA LEU A 7 20.50 15.10 -7.69
C LEU A 7 19.59 13.90 -7.98
N GLU A 8 20.15 12.74 -8.29
CA GLU A 8 19.40 11.52 -8.54
C GLU A 8 18.67 11.04 -7.28
N THR A 9 19.34 11.07 -6.12
CA THR A 9 18.71 10.76 -4.82
C THR A 9 17.60 11.76 -4.48
N ARG A 10 17.80 13.05 -4.75
CA ARG A 10 16.76 14.08 -4.52
C ARG A 10 15.56 13.90 -5.45
N ARG A 11 15.78 13.42 -6.67
CA ARG A 11 14.70 13.07 -7.62
C ARG A 11 13.96 11.81 -7.17
N ALA A 12 14.68 10.79 -6.73
CA ALA A 12 14.09 9.57 -6.17
C ALA A 12 13.21 9.88 -4.94
N LEU A 13 13.69 10.75 -4.03
CA LEU A 13 12.94 11.19 -2.86
C LEU A 13 11.76 12.12 -3.19
N ARG A 14 11.76 12.77 -4.35
CA ARG A 14 10.61 13.57 -4.83
C ARG A 14 9.62 12.76 -5.64
N ASN A 15 9.95 11.51 -5.98
CA ASN A 15 9.04 10.62 -6.68
C ASN A 15 8.16 9.91 -5.66
N PRO A 16 6.87 10.27 -5.52
CA PRO A 16 6.00 9.68 -4.51
C PRO A 16 5.93 8.17 -4.66
N ARG A 17 5.93 7.63 -5.88
CA ARG A 17 5.90 6.17 -6.13
C ARG A 17 7.12 5.44 -5.57
N TYR A 18 8.30 6.05 -5.63
CA TYR A 18 9.52 5.47 -5.06
C TYR A 18 9.47 5.47 -3.53
N LEU A 19 9.01 6.58 -2.92
CA LEU A 19 8.82 6.65 -1.47
C LEU A 19 7.81 5.61 -0.98
N LEU A 20 6.73 5.39 -1.74
CA LEU A 20 5.73 4.37 -1.42
C LEU A 20 6.35 2.99 -1.37
N LEU A 21 7.10 2.58 -2.41
CA LEU A 21 7.72 1.25 -2.44
C LEU A 21 8.80 1.10 -1.36
N ALA A 22 9.59 2.16 -1.14
CA ALA A 22 10.63 2.20 -0.13
C ALA A 22 10.10 2.14 1.32
N VAL A 23 8.84 2.56 1.56
CA VAL A 23 8.22 2.55 2.90
C VAL A 23 7.23 1.39 3.07
N ALA A 24 6.44 1.07 2.05
CA ALA A 24 5.44 0.01 2.06
C ALA A 24 6.09 -1.37 2.23
N LEU A 25 7.16 -1.66 1.50
CA LEU A 25 7.86 -2.94 1.60
C LEU A 25 8.40 -3.21 3.03
N PRO A 26 9.13 -2.27 3.69
CA PRO A 26 9.50 -2.44 5.09
C PRO A 26 8.30 -2.48 6.04
N ALA A 27 7.24 -1.70 5.80
CA ALA A 27 6.04 -1.72 6.63
C ALA A 27 5.29 -3.05 6.58
N VAL A 28 5.16 -3.66 5.39
CA VAL A 28 4.57 -4.99 5.20
C VAL A 28 5.42 -6.07 5.85
N LEU A 29 6.75 -6.00 5.67
CA LEU A 29 7.68 -6.90 6.34
C LEU A 29 7.56 -6.79 7.86
N PHE A 30 7.47 -5.56 8.38
CA PHE A 30 7.31 -5.28 9.81
C PHE A 30 5.97 -5.81 10.34
N LEU A 31 4.85 -5.55 9.66
CA LEU A 31 3.53 -6.10 10.01
C LEU A 31 3.53 -7.64 9.94
N GLY A 32 4.23 -8.22 8.97
CA GLY A 32 4.43 -9.66 8.85
C GLY A 32 5.11 -10.30 10.07
N GLN A 33 5.92 -9.54 10.83
CA GLN A 33 6.53 -10.02 12.07
C GLN A 33 5.51 -10.25 13.20
N PHE A 34 4.39 -9.51 13.16
CA PHE A 34 3.32 -9.64 14.15
C PHE A 34 2.31 -10.72 13.79
N ALA A 35 2.23 -11.15 12.53
CA ALA A 35 1.29 -12.18 12.08
C ALA A 35 1.74 -13.61 12.49
N ARG A 36 1.06 -14.18 13.48
CA ARG A 36 1.19 -15.58 13.96
C ARG A 36 -0.15 -16.29 13.85
N ALA A 37 -0.13 -17.62 13.80
CA ALA A 37 -1.35 -18.45 13.73
C ALA A 37 -2.40 -18.08 14.81
N GLY A 38 -1.94 -17.73 16.03
CA GLY A 38 -2.82 -17.36 17.14
C GLY A 38 -3.44 -15.95 17.08
N ASN A 39 -2.96 -15.05 16.22
CA ASN A 39 -3.50 -13.68 16.13
C ASN A 39 -3.89 -13.28 14.70
N LEU A 40 -3.95 -14.24 13.78
CA LEU A 40 -4.30 -14.01 12.37
C LEU A 40 -5.65 -13.33 12.21
N ALA A 41 -6.68 -13.77 12.95
CA ALA A 41 -8.00 -13.13 12.93
C ALA A 41 -7.95 -11.67 13.42
N ALA A 42 -7.18 -11.38 14.48
CA ALA A 42 -7.04 -10.02 15.00
C ALA A 42 -6.26 -9.12 14.03
N VAL A 43 -5.21 -9.64 13.40
CA VAL A 43 -4.46 -8.92 12.36
C VAL A 43 -5.32 -8.67 11.13
N SER A 44 -6.03 -9.69 10.63
CA SER A 44 -6.96 -9.55 9.50
C SER A 44 -8.06 -8.54 9.78
N ASN A 45 -8.68 -8.59 10.97
CA ASN A 45 -9.71 -7.65 11.39
C ASN A 45 -9.16 -6.24 11.58
N GLY A 46 -7.94 -6.09 12.12
CA GLY A 46 -7.28 -4.80 12.29
C GLY A 46 -6.91 -4.16 10.94
N VAL A 47 -6.40 -4.96 10.00
CA VAL A 47 -6.08 -4.51 8.64
C VAL A 47 -7.33 -4.07 7.90
N MET A 48 -8.44 -4.80 7.99
CA MET A 48 -9.71 -4.33 7.42
C MET A 48 -10.26 -3.09 8.15
N GLY A 49 -10.27 -3.12 9.49
CA GLY A 49 -10.85 -2.05 10.31
C GLY A 49 -10.15 -0.71 10.14
N VAL A 50 -8.83 -0.71 9.95
CA VAL A 50 -8.03 0.51 9.72
C VAL A 50 -7.85 0.80 8.23
N GLY A 51 -7.71 -0.23 7.39
CA GLY A 51 -7.48 -0.08 5.97
C GLY A 51 -8.69 0.45 5.18
N ALA A 52 -9.91 0.11 5.59
CA ALA A 52 -11.13 0.55 4.88
C ALA A 52 -11.44 2.05 5.06
N PRO A 53 -11.30 2.66 6.26
CA PRO A 53 -11.37 4.11 6.40
C PRO A 53 -10.21 4.83 5.70
N LEU A 54 -8.98 4.33 5.83
CA LEU A 54 -7.80 4.97 5.23
C LEU A 54 -7.76 4.88 3.71
N GLY A 55 -8.38 3.87 3.11
CA GLY A 55 -8.61 3.77 1.67
C GLY A 55 -9.83 4.56 1.18
N GLY A 56 -10.56 5.22 2.08
CA GLY A 56 -11.76 6.00 1.75
C GLY A 56 -12.98 5.16 1.38
N LEU A 57 -12.97 3.86 1.71
CA LEU A 57 -14.02 2.90 1.40
C LEU A 57 -15.21 3.06 2.37
N LEU A 58 -14.94 3.37 3.65
CA LEU A 58 -15.97 3.64 4.66
C LEU A 58 -16.23 5.13 4.89
N VAL A 59 -15.18 5.96 4.76
CA VAL A 59 -15.27 7.42 4.93
C VAL A 59 -14.73 8.07 3.67
N PRO A 60 -15.59 8.55 2.76
CA PRO A 60 -15.16 9.24 1.55
C PRO A 60 -14.21 10.40 1.86
N PHE A 61 -13.08 10.49 1.15
CA PHE A 61 -12.08 11.53 1.41
C PHE A 61 -12.62 12.96 1.22
N VAL A 62 -13.70 13.10 0.45
CA VAL A 62 -14.40 14.36 0.22
C VAL A 62 -15.01 14.95 1.50
N LEU A 63 -15.20 14.12 2.53
CA LEU A 63 -15.73 14.52 3.83
C LEU A 63 -14.66 15.06 4.78
N PHE A 64 -13.37 14.93 4.46
CA PHE A 64 -12.31 15.47 5.31
C PHE A 64 -12.25 17.00 5.23
N PRO A 65 -11.81 17.69 6.31
CA PRO A 65 -11.58 19.13 6.29
C PRO A 65 -10.59 19.50 5.18
N ALA A 66 -10.79 20.64 4.51
CA ALA A 66 -9.95 21.12 3.39
C ALA A 66 -8.43 20.98 3.60
N PRO A 67 -7.83 21.29 4.77
CA PRO A 67 -6.38 21.12 4.96
C PRO A 67 -5.93 19.65 5.01
N LEU A 68 -6.82 18.70 5.27
CA LEU A 68 -6.52 17.27 5.43
C LEU A 68 -6.86 16.44 4.20
N VAL A 69 -7.72 16.94 3.29
CA VAL A 69 -8.14 16.22 2.08
C VAL A 69 -6.94 15.81 1.21
N GLY A 70 -6.05 16.76 0.91
CA GLY A 70 -4.85 16.50 0.10
C GLY A 70 -3.98 15.36 0.66
N PRO A 71 -3.42 15.51 1.88
CA PRO A 71 -2.57 14.48 2.46
C PRO A 71 -3.30 13.14 2.70
N ALA A 72 -4.60 13.17 3.05
CA ALA A 72 -5.39 11.94 3.20
C ALA A 72 -5.58 11.20 1.86
N THR A 73 -5.81 11.93 0.77
CA THR A 73 -5.95 11.34 -0.58
C THR A 73 -4.62 10.81 -1.10
N ASP A 74 -3.51 11.50 -0.82
CA ASP A 74 -2.17 11.05 -1.19
C ASP A 74 -1.77 9.76 -0.46
N LEU A 75 -2.07 9.68 0.83
CA LEU A 75 -1.88 8.46 1.63
C LEU A 75 -2.84 7.35 1.19
N GLY A 76 -4.10 7.68 0.90
CA GLY A 76 -5.11 6.74 0.42
C GLY A 76 -4.65 6.04 -0.87
N ARG A 77 -4.17 6.80 -1.86
CA ARG A 77 -3.67 6.27 -3.14
C ARG A 77 -2.48 5.31 -3.04
N ALA A 78 -1.80 5.26 -1.89
CA ALA A 78 -0.76 4.28 -1.62
C ALA A 78 -1.32 2.91 -1.23
N LEU A 79 -2.52 2.90 -0.66
CA LEU A 79 -3.12 1.72 -0.09
C LEU A 79 -3.91 0.95 -1.16
N PRO A 80 -3.85 -0.40 -1.15
CA PRO A 80 -4.62 -1.20 -2.10
C PRO A 80 -6.13 -1.01 -1.91
N THR A 81 -6.56 -0.66 -0.70
CA THR A 81 -7.97 -0.41 -0.35
C THR A 81 -8.57 0.80 -1.08
N TYR A 82 -7.77 1.83 -1.40
CA TYR A 82 -8.21 2.96 -2.22
C TYR A 82 -8.55 2.51 -3.63
N TRP A 83 -7.67 1.72 -4.24
CA TRP A 83 -7.84 1.23 -5.61
C TRP A 83 -8.99 0.22 -5.72
N LEU A 84 -9.21 -0.59 -4.69
CA LEU A 84 -10.40 -1.45 -4.60
C LEU A 84 -11.69 -0.62 -4.58
N GLY A 85 -11.75 0.47 -3.81
CA GLY A 85 -12.90 1.37 -3.77
C GLY A 85 -13.10 2.15 -5.07
N GLU A 86 -12.01 2.57 -5.72
CA GLU A 86 -12.00 3.24 -7.01
C GLU A 86 -12.56 2.35 -8.13
N VAL A 87 -12.10 1.09 -8.20
CA VAL A 87 -12.60 0.10 -9.16
C VAL A 87 -14.08 -0.17 -8.93
N GLY A 88 -14.53 -0.26 -7.67
CA GLY A 88 -15.94 -0.41 -7.33
C GLY A 88 -16.80 0.79 -7.75
N ARG A 89 -16.34 2.02 -7.47
CA ARG A 89 -17.04 3.25 -7.85
C ARG A 89 -17.08 3.47 -9.34
N GLY A 90 -15.96 3.33 -10.04
CA GLY A 90 -15.94 3.57 -11.47
C GLY A 90 -16.61 2.45 -12.29
N ALA A 91 -16.93 1.29 -11.70
CA ALA A 91 -17.89 0.35 -12.29
C ALA A 91 -19.33 0.91 -12.34
N VAL A 92 -19.67 1.83 -11.44
CA VAL A 92 -20.95 2.55 -11.41
C VAL A 92 -20.89 3.83 -12.25
N ASP A 93 -19.80 4.60 -12.11
CA ASP A 93 -19.68 5.94 -12.70
C ASP A 93 -19.05 5.94 -14.11
N GLY A 94 -18.56 4.80 -14.59
CA GLY A 94 -17.97 4.62 -15.92
C GLY A 94 -16.59 5.26 -16.14
N HIS A 95 -16.06 5.98 -15.14
CA HIS A 95 -14.72 6.56 -15.14
C HIS A 95 -13.83 5.80 -14.15
N THR A 96 -12.91 4.99 -14.67
CA THR A 96 -11.89 4.30 -13.87
C THR A 96 -10.51 4.51 -14.45
N ASP A 97 -9.54 4.87 -13.62
CA ASP A 97 -8.11 4.69 -13.91
C ASP A 97 -7.71 3.20 -13.75
N ALA A 98 -8.37 2.31 -14.50
CA ALA A 98 -8.24 0.85 -14.36
C ALA A 98 -6.79 0.38 -14.54
N GLY A 99 -6.01 1.04 -15.40
CA GLY A 99 -4.59 0.75 -15.60
C GLY A 99 -3.76 1.00 -14.34
N ASN A 100 -3.91 2.16 -13.70
CA ASN A 100 -3.19 2.46 -12.45
C ASN A 100 -3.68 1.55 -11.30
N ALA A 101 -4.99 1.30 -11.21
CA ALA A 101 -5.54 0.39 -10.20
C ALA A 101 -4.94 -1.02 -10.31
N ALA A 102 -4.92 -1.57 -11.52
CA ALA A 102 -4.35 -2.89 -11.78
C ALA A 102 -2.85 -2.93 -11.44
N LEU A 103 -2.09 -1.89 -11.78
CA LEU A 103 -0.66 -1.82 -11.44
C LEU A 103 -0.40 -1.79 -9.94
N VAL A 104 -1.15 -0.98 -9.19
CA VAL A 104 -0.95 -0.88 -7.74
C VAL A 104 -1.36 -2.18 -7.04
N LEU A 105 -2.47 -2.79 -7.44
CA LEU A 105 -2.89 -4.09 -6.91
C LEU A 105 -1.90 -5.21 -7.28
N ALA A 106 -1.38 -5.20 -8.51
CA ALA A 106 -0.33 -6.13 -8.93
C ALA A 106 0.97 -5.95 -8.14
N ALA A 107 1.39 -4.70 -7.88
CA ALA A 107 2.56 -4.42 -7.05
C ALA A 107 2.37 -4.96 -5.63
N TRP A 108 1.23 -4.68 -5.00
CA TRP A 108 0.92 -5.16 -3.64
C TRP A 108 0.83 -6.69 -3.55
N THR A 109 0.28 -7.35 -4.56
CA THR A 109 0.23 -8.83 -4.59
C THR A 109 1.62 -9.45 -4.76
N LEU A 110 2.45 -8.87 -5.63
CA LEU A 110 3.84 -9.30 -5.83
C LEU A 110 4.70 -9.08 -4.58
N GLU A 111 4.52 -7.95 -3.90
CA GLU A 111 5.20 -7.67 -2.63
C GLU A 111 4.82 -8.69 -1.56
N ALA A 112 3.52 -8.91 -1.33
CA ALA A 112 3.06 -9.91 -0.37
C ALA A 112 3.56 -11.33 -0.72
N ALA A 113 3.52 -11.70 -2.01
CA ALA A 113 4.03 -12.97 -2.49
C ALA A 113 5.55 -13.11 -2.25
N ALA A 114 6.32 -12.05 -2.51
CA ALA A 114 7.76 -12.03 -2.25
C ALA A 114 8.06 -12.21 -0.75
N VAL A 115 7.31 -11.56 0.14
CA VAL A 115 7.48 -11.73 1.60
C VAL A 115 7.22 -13.17 2.01
N VAL A 116 6.12 -13.77 1.55
CA VAL A 116 5.77 -15.17 1.85
C VAL A 116 6.84 -16.12 1.32
N ALA A 117 7.28 -15.93 0.07
CA ALA A 117 8.33 -16.73 -0.55
C ALA A 117 9.65 -16.64 0.25
N LEU A 118 10.13 -15.43 0.54
CA LEU A 118 11.36 -15.23 1.32
C LEU A 118 11.28 -15.85 2.72
N ARG A 119 10.09 -15.80 3.35
CA ARG A 119 9.87 -16.46 4.64
C ARG A 119 9.94 -17.97 4.53
N GLN A 120 9.28 -18.56 3.52
CA GLN A 120 9.29 -20.01 3.28
C GLN A 120 10.70 -20.53 3.02
N TRP A 121 11.49 -19.79 2.23
CA TRP A 121 12.87 -20.15 1.89
C TRP A 121 13.80 -20.09 3.12
N ARG A 122 13.55 -19.17 4.05
CA ARG A 122 14.28 -19.11 5.33
C ARG A 122 13.93 -20.28 6.25
N THR A 123 12.68 -20.74 6.23
CA THR A 123 12.25 -21.86 7.07
C THR A 123 12.72 -23.22 6.57
N THR A 124 12.79 -23.43 5.24
CA THR A 124 13.23 -24.70 4.67
C THR A 124 14.73 -24.97 4.83
N ARG A 125 15.58 -23.94 4.96
CA ARG A 125 17.03 -24.10 5.22
C ARG A 125 17.39 -24.53 6.66
N ARG A 126 16.42 -24.66 7.57
CA ARG A 126 16.66 -25.04 8.98
C ARG A 126 16.26 -26.49 9.31
N ARG A 127 15.89 -27.29 8.31
CA ARG A 127 15.72 -28.74 8.43
C ARG A 127 16.80 -29.45 7.63
#